data_AF-A0A8S3IGF4-F1
#
_entry.id   AF-A0A8S3IGF4-F1
#
_cell.length_a   1.000
_cell.length_b   1.000
_cell.length_c   1.000
_cell.angle_alpha   90.00
_cell.angle_beta   90.00
_cell.angle_gamma   90.00
#
_symmetry.space_group_name_H-M   'P 1'
#
loop_
_entity.id
_entity.type
_entity.pdbx_description
1 polymer ?
#
loop_
_entity_poly.entity_id
_entity_poly.type
_entity_poly.pdbx_seq_one_letter_code
_entity_poly.pdbx_strand_id
1 'polypeptide(L)'
;MERLEIETLEYLDLIVSREQFSQKYVRIKTRLYYKQQKFNLLREESEGFAKTLTELNQNFSITKLTSEQLYDRLMALIGYFDLDPNRMLDLVIESFEYHLEYSKIYVDLLNLLHFDKVTLCQLIGFKFQQYQLQDETADSLYLLAAQLISNNLMELEDLLPHLYPLIADFGENYTKEVENARTSKKSLTTSTDSSAKSKDSNII
;
A
#
# COMPACT_ATOMS: atom_id res chain seq x y z
N MET A 1 9.23 49.42 7.41
CA MET A 1 7.95 49.20 8.11
C MET A 1 8.32 48.75 9.52
N GLU A 2 8.28 49.67 10.49
CA GLU A 2 8.55 49.36 11.91
C GLU A 2 7.51 48.38 12.42
N ARG A 3 7.93 47.37 13.19
CA ARG A 3 7.04 46.41 13.84
C ARG A 3 6.87 46.86 15.29
N LEU A 4 5.62 47.01 15.75
CA LEU A 4 5.33 47.17 17.17
C LEU A 4 5.89 45.96 17.94
N GLU A 5 6.48 46.23 19.09
CA GLU A 5 6.96 45.19 20.00
C GLU A 5 5.76 44.42 20.58
N ILE A 6 5.91 43.10 20.74
CA ILE A 6 4.82 42.23 21.22
C ILE A 6 4.31 42.69 22.60
N GLU A 7 5.17 43.34 23.37
CA GLU A 7 4.88 43.94 24.67
C GLU A 7 3.82 45.05 24.59
N THR A 8 3.96 45.91 23.59
CA THR A 8 3.03 47.02 23.35
C THR A 8 1.68 46.53 22.83
N LEU A 9 1.65 45.39 22.14
CA LEU A 9 0.41 44.80 21.63
C LEU A 9 -0.48 44.24 22.75
N GLU A 10 0.14 43.64 23.78
CA GLU A 10 -0.59 43.13 24.95
C GLU A 10 -1.07 44.29 25.83
N TYR A 11 -0.23 45.32 26.01
CA TYR A 11 -0.61 46.52 26.75
C TYR A 11 -1.76 47.31 26.11
N LEU A 12 -1.88 47.27 24.78
CA LEU A 12 -2.96 47.92 24.03
C LEU A 12 -4.23 47.05 23.88
N ASP A 13 -4.31 45.91 24.59
CA ASP A 13 -5.40 44.91 24.49
C ASP A 13 -5.64 44.40 23.05
N LEU A 14 -4.64 44.52 22.17
CA LEU A 14 -4.70 44.01 20.80
C LEU A 14 -4.45 42.49 20.75
N ILE A 15 -3.81 41.94 21.77
CA ILE A 15 -3.59 40.50 21.97
C ILE A 15 -3.84 40.10 23.43
N VAL A 16 -4.39 38.90 23.64
CA VAL A 16 -4.82 38.40 24.96
C VAL A 16 -3.65 37.87 25.81
N SER A 17 -2.62 37.31 25.16
CA SER A 17 -1.45 36.74 25.84
C SER A 17 -0.23 36.80 24.94
N ARG A 18 0.85 37.44 25.41
CA ARG A 18 2.15 37.48 24.73
C ARG A 18 2.71 36.09 24.46
N GLU A 19 2.61 35.17 25.41
CA GLU A 19 3.17 33.82 25.30
C GLU A 19 2.44 33.03 24.20
N GLN A 20 1.10 33.02 24.22
CA GLN A 20 0.30 32.35 23.18
C GLN A 20 0.52 32.97 21.81
N PHE A 21 0.61 34.30 21.74
CA PHE A 21 0.90 35.01 20.50
C PHE A 21 2.29 34.66 19.96
N SER A 22 3.31 34.58 20.82
CA SER A 22 4.67 34.23 20.40
C SER A 22 4.75 32.79 19.90
N GLN A 23 4.12 31.84 20.58
CA GLN A 23 4.01 30.45 20.12
C GLN A 23 3.29 30.37 18.77
N LYS A 24 2.17 31.09 18.61
CA LYS A 24 1.44 31.15 17.34
C LYS A 24 2.26 31.80 16.22
N TYR A 25 2.98 32.87 16.53
CA TYR A 25 3.87 33.56 15.60
C TYR A 25 4.99 32.65 15.11
N VAL A 26 5.66 31.92 16.01
CA VAL A 26 6.67 30.92 15.66
C VAL A 26 6.06 29.83 14.78
N ARG A 27 4.92 29.24 15.17
CA ARG A 27 4.24 28.20 14.37
C ARG A 27 3.88 28.69 12.96
N ILE A 28 3.36 29.91 12.84
CA ILE A 28 3.02 30.52 11.53
C ILE A 28 4.28 30.73 10.70
N LYS A 29 5.34 31.30 11.29
CA LYS A 29 6.63 31.47 10.59
C LYS A 29 7.21 30.14 10.15
N THR A 30 7.23 29.14 11.04
CA THR A 30 7.74 27.81 10.71
C THR A 30 6.96 27.22 9.54
N ARG A 31 5.63 27.28 9.58
CA ARG A 31 4.79 26.80 8.47
C ARG A 31 5.02 27.58 7.18
N LEU A 32 5.15 28.90 7.25
CA LEU A 32 5.29 29.75 6.06
C LEU A 32 6.64 29.58 5.37
N TYR A 33 7.72 29.39 6.14
CA TYR A 33 9.08 29.41 5.59
C TYR A 33 9.73 28.03 5.45
N TYR A 34 9.26 27.02 6.17
CA TYR A 34 9.94 25.70 6.21
C TYR A 34 9.06 24.53 5.77
N LYS A 35 7.74 24.72 5.65
CA LYS A 35 6.89 23.66 5.10
C LYS A 35 6.90 23.77 3.58
N GLN A 36 7.60 22.85 2.92
CA GLN A 36 7.40 22.66 1.48
C GLN A 36 5.94 22.26 1.25
N GLN A 37 5.29 22.96 0.33
CA GLN A 37 3.98 22.58 -0.14
C GLN A 37 4.19 21.38 -1.05
N LYS A 38 3.78 20.20 -0.60
CA LYS A 38 3.70 19.00 -1.43
C LYS A 38 2.30 18.43 -1.32
N PHE A 39 1.69 18.15 -2.46
CA PHE A 39 0.31 17.68 -2.52
C PHE A 39 0.29 16.16 -2.51
N ASN A 40 -0.33 15.61 -1.47
CA ASN A 40 -0.37 14.17 -1.24
C ASN A 40 -1.74 13.58 -1.58
N LEU A 41 -2.79 14.41 -1.61
CA LEU A 41 -4.15 13.95 -1.81
C LEU A 41 -4.67 14.34 -3.19
N LEU A 42 -5.41 13.44 -3.83
CA LEU A 42 -5.94 13.64 -5.19
C LEU A 42 -6.78 14.92 -5.35
N ARG A 43 -7.47 15.33 -4.28
CA ARG A 43 -8.31 16.55 -4.28
C ARG A 43 -7.52 17.85 -4.21
N GLU A 44 -6.25 17.79 -3.82
CA GLU A 44 -5.41 18.97 -3.68
C GLU A 44 -4.92 19.44 -5.04
N GLU A 45 -4.46 18.52 -5.90
CA GLU A 45 -3.99 18.80 -7.26
C GLU A 45 -4.47 17.74 -8.26
N SER A 46 -5.75 17.79 -8.62
CA SER A 46 -6.38 16.77 -9.47
C SER A 46 -5.77 16.68 -10.87
N GLU A 47 -5.29 17.79 -11.44
CA GLU A 47 -4.69 17.81 -12.78
C GLU A 47 -3.34 17.07 -12.79
N GLY A 48 -2.46 17.34 -11.83
CA GLY A 48 -1.16 16.71 -11.74
C GLY A 48 -1.27 15.19 -11.57
N PHE A 49 -2.19 14.74 -10.72
CA PHE A 49 -2.46 13.31 -10.54
C PHE A 49 -3.10 12.67 -11.77
N ALA A 50 -4.04 13.34 -12.44
CA ALA A 50 -4.67 12.82 -13.66
C ALA A 50 -3.66 12.65 -14.81
N LYS A 51 -2.78 13.64 -15.00
CA LYS A 51 -1.69 13.56 -15.99
C LYS A 51 -0.71 12.43 -15.67
N THR A 52 -0.33 12.31 -14.41
CA THR A 52 0.51 11.21 -13.93
C THR A 52 -0.10 9.85 -14.27
N LEU A 53 -1.36 9.64 -13.91
CA LEU A 53 -2.05 8.38 -14.17
C LEU A 53 -2.17 8.10 -15.67
N THR A 54 -2.36 9.14 -16.48
CA THR A 54 -2.41 9.03 -17.94
C THR A 54 -1.07 8.62 -18.53
N GLU A 55 0.06 9.13 -18.01
CA GLU A 55 1.40 8.72 -18.43
C GLU A 55 1.74 7.28 -18.00
N LEU A 56 1.32 6.87 -16.80
CA LEU A 56 1.59 5.53 -16.28
C LEU A 56 0.79 4.43 -16.99
N ASN A 57 -0.44 4.69 -17.41
CA ASN A 57 -1.32 3.68 -18.02
C ASN A 57 -1.40 3.77 -19.55
N GLN A 58 -0.32 4.21 -20.20
CA GLN A 58 -0.24 4.21 -21.67
C GLN A 58 -0.08 2.78 -22.20
N ASN A 59 -0.53 2.56 -23.44
CA ASN A 59 -0.20 1.33 -24.14
C ASN A 59 1.27 1.38 -24.61
N PHE A 60 2.18 0.88 -23.78
CA PHE A 60 3.61 0.94 -24.03
C PHE A 60 4.05 0.15 -25.27
N SER A 61 3.28 -0.85 -25.70
CA SER A 61 3.54 -1.57 -26.96
C SER A 61 3.40 -0.67 -28.18
N ILE A 62 2.45 0.27 -28.16
CA ILE A 62 2.19 1.20 -29.26
C ILE A 62 3.09 2.43 -29.15
N THR A 63 3.18 3.03 -27.95
CA THR A 63 3.94 4.28 -27.76
C THR A 63 5.45 4.07 -27.81
N LYS A 64 5.92 2.83 -27.56
CA LYS A 64 7.35 2.46 -27.49
C LYS A 64 8.14 3.36 -26.53
N LEU A 65 7.47 3.84 -25.47
CA LEU A 65 8.06 4.69 -24.46
C LEU A 65 9.07 3.87 -23.64
N THR A 66 10.26 4.41 -23.40
CA THR A 66 11.25 3.80 -22.51
C THR A 66 10.98 4.17 -21.05
N SER A 67 11.47 3.35 -20.11
CA SER A 67 11.40 3.63 -18.66
C SER A 67 12.08 4.95 -18.29
N GLU A 68 13.20 5.29 -18.93
CA GLU A 68 13.90 6.57 -18.76
C GLU A 68 13.05 7.77 -19.19
N GLN A 69 12.39 7.68 -20.34
CA GLN A 69 11.51 8.75 -20.83
C GLN A 69 10.28 8.92 -19.93
N LEU A 70 9.74 7.81 -19.42
CA LEU A 70 8.65 7.85 -18.45
C LEU A 70 9.11 8.50 -17.14
N TYR A 71 10.29 8.12 -16.63
CA TYR A 71 10.89 8.72 -15.46
C TYR A 71 11.01 10.25 -15.58
N ASP A 72 11.58 10.75 -16.69
CA ASP A 72 11.74 12.19 -16.91
C ASP A 72 10.40 12.93 -16.90
N ARG A 73 9.36 12.34 -17.51
CA ARG A 73 8.01 12.91 -17.51
C ARG A 73 7.40 12.95 -16.12
N LEU A 74 7.54 11.86 -15.35
CA LEU A 74 7.05 11.81 -13.97
C LEU A 74 7.78 12.82 -13.09
N MET A 75 9.10 12.94 -13.19
CA MET A 75 9.88 13.93 -12.44
C MET A 75 9.47 15.36 -12.80
N ALA A 76 9.20 15.64 -14.08
CA ALA A 76 8.69 16.93 -14.52
C ALA A 76 7.30 17.23 -13.93
N LEU A 77 6.40 16.25 -13.89
CA LEU A 77 5.07 16.40 -13.28
C LEU A 77 5.15 16.63 -11.77
N ILE A 78 6.00 15.88 -11.07
CA ILE A 78 6.24 16.05 -9.62
C ILE A 78 6.74 17.45 -9.33
N GLY A 79 7.73 17.93 -10.08
CA GLY A 79 8.31 19.25 -9.88
C GLY A 79 7.39 20.40 -10.31
N TYR A 80 6.54 20.21 -11.33
CA TYR A 80 5.66 21.25 -11.83
C TYR A 80 4.40 21.44 -10.97
N PHE A 81 3.80 20.33 -10.52
CA PHE A 81 2.58 20.33 -9.72
C PHE A 81 2.85 20.19 -8.22
N ASP A 82 4.11 20.23 -7.77
CA ASP A 82 4.51 20.02 -6.37
C ASP A 82 3.90 18.73 -5.76
N LEU A 83 3.90 17.63 -6.50
CA LEU A 83 3.30 16.37 -6.03
C LEU A 83 4.16 15.71 -4.96
N ASP A 84 3.53 14.99 -4.04
CA ASP A 84 4.26 14.17 -3.06
C ASP A 84 4.86 12.91 -3.73
N PRO A 85 6.19 12.69 -3.63
CA PRO A 85 6.84 11.53 -4.26
C PRO A 85 6.38 10.17 -3.72
N ASN A 86 6.00 10.07 -2.45
CA ASN A 86 5.50 8.80 -1.91
C ASN A 86 4.13 8.48 -2.50
N ARG A 87 3.28 9.51 -2.69
CA ARG A 87 2.01 9.33 -3.40
C ARG A 87 2.23 8.91 -4.86
N MET A 88 3.31 9.38 -5.49
CA MET A 88 3.67 8.95 -6.84
C MET A 88 4.09 7.49 -6.89
N LEU A 89 4.85 7.03 -5.88
CA LEU A 89 5.18 5.62 -5.75
C LEU A 89 3.92 4.76 -5.63
N ASP A 90 2.94 5.17 -4.82
CA ASP A 90 1.64 4.47 -4.73
C ASP A 90 0.99 4.31 -6.10
N LEU A 91 0.93 5.40 -6.89
CA LEU A 91 0.31 5.38 -8.21
C LEU A 91 1.08 4.50 -9.20
N VAL A 92 2.42 4.49 -9.13
CA VAL A 92 3.25 3.59 -9.95
C VAL A 92 2.94 2.14 -9.62
N ILE A 93 2.84 1.80 -8.33
CA ILE A 93 2.51 0.44 -7.87
C ILE A 93 1.09 0.05 -8.30
N GLU A 94 0.11 0.95 -8.15
CA GLU A 94 -1.27 0.72 -8.58
C GLU A 94 -1.35 0.47 -10.10
N SER A 95 -0.65 1.27 -10.90
CA SER A 95 -0.56 1.06 -12.36
C SER A 95 0.17 -0.23 -12.73
N PHE A 96 1.21 -0.60 -11.97
CA PHE A 96 1.92 -1.84 -12.19
C PHE A 96 1.05 -3.07 -11.87
N GLU A 97 0.29 -3.02 -10.77
CA GLU A 97 -0.69 -4.06 -10.42
C GLU A 97 -1.72 -4.28 -11.55
N TYR A 98 -2.15 -3.18 -12.18
CA TYR A 98 -3.13 -3.22 -13.26
C TYR A 98 -2.54 -3.69 -14.60
N HIS A 99 -1.26 -3.43 -14.86
CA HIS A 99 -0.55 -3.75 -16.12
C HIS A 99 0.68 -4.65 -15.92
N LEU A 100 0.46 -5.85 -15.39
CA LEU A 100 1.52 -6.84 -15.14
C LEU A 100 2.27 -7.26 -16.42
N GLU A 101 1.67 -7.11 -17.60
CA GLU A 101 2.27 -7.39 -18.90
C GLU A 101 3.48 -6.48 -19.22
N TYR A 102 3.53 -5.29 -18.61
CA TYR A 102 4.59 -4.31 -18.81
C TYR A 102 5.62 -4.31 -17.67
N SER A 103 5.74 -5.44 -16.95
CA SER A 103 6.60 -5.63 -15.78
C SER A 103 8.00 -5.04 -15.92
N LYS A 104 8.66 -5.27 -17.05
CA LYS A 104 10.01 -4.73 -17.31
C LYS A 104 10.07 -3.21 -17.21
N ILE A 105 9.10 -2.49 -17.78
CA ILE A 105 9.08 -1.03 -17.78
C ILE A 105 8.90 -0.51 -16.35
N TYR A 106 7.98 -1.10 -15.59
CA TYR A 106 7.72 -0.69 -14.21
C TYR A 106 8.87 -1.03 -13.26
N VAL A 107 9.50 -2.20 -13.40
CA VAL A 107 10.68 -2.58 -12.62
C VAL A 107 11.84 -1.64 -12.91
N ASP A 108 12.11 -1.37 -14.19
CA ASP A 108 13.16 -0.42 -14.60
C ASP A 108 12.86 0.99 -14.04
N LEU A 109 11.59 1.43 -14.11
CA LEU A 109 11.16 2.72 -13.55
C LEU A 109 11.35 2.79 -12.03
N LEU A 110 10.96 1.74 -11.28
CA LEU A 110 11.13 1.69 -9.82
C LEU A 110 12.60 1.76 -9.42
N ASN A 111 13.49 1.12 -10.19
CA ASN A 111 14.94 1.23 -9.98
C ASN A 111 15.44 2.67 -10.22
N LEU A 112 14.94 3.36 -11.26
CA LEU A 112 15.30 4.75 -11.54
C LEU A 112 14.80 5.74 -10.46
N LEU A 113 13.68 5.43 -9.82
CA LEU A 113 13.10 6.26 -8.76
C LEU A 113 13.86 6.17 -7.43
N HIS A 114 14.74 5.17 -7.26
CA HIS A 114 15.60 4.98 -6.08
C HIS A 114 14.84 4.97 -4.73
N PHE A 115 13.64 4.40 -4.70
CA PHE A 115 12.91 4.24 -3.44
C PHE A 115 13.52 3.16 -2.55
N ASP A 116 13.38 3.34 -1.23
CA ASP A 116 13.79 2.35 -0.25
C ASP A 116 12.88 1.11 -0.33
N LYS A 117 13.49 -0.07 -0.28
CA LYS A 117 12.78 -1.36 -0.28
C LYS A 117 11.82 -1.48 0.90
N VAL A 118 12.20 -0.91 2.04
CA VAL A 118 11.35 -0.89 3.24
C VAL A 118 10.06 -0.12 2.97
N THR A 119 10.15 1.05 2.34
CA THR A 119 8.97 1.85 1.96
C THR A 119 8.08 1.08 0.98
N LEU A 120 8.66 0.44 -0.03
CA LEU A 120 7.92 -0.37 -0.99
C LEU A 120 7.20 -1.54 -0.30
N CYS A 121 7.88 -2.20 0.64
CA CYS A 121 7.30 -3.29 1.44
C CYS A 121 6.12 -2.82 2.29
N GLN A 122 6.25 -1.68 2.96
CA GLN A 122 5.17 -1.11 3.77
C GLN A 122 3.94 -0.76 2.92
N LEU A 123 4.12 -0.23 1.72
CA LEU A 123 3.01 0.09 0.81
C LEU A 123 2.25 -1.17 0.35
N ILE A 124 2.98 -2.21 -0.05
CA ILE A 124 2.38 -3.49 -0.42
C ILE A 124 1.72 -4.18 0.78
N GLY A 125 2.39 -4.15 1.94
CA GLY A 125 1.85 -4.69 3.19
C GLY A 125 0.54 -4.01 3.60
N PHE A 126 0.46 -2.69 3.46
CA PHE A 126 -0.78 -1.94 3.71
C PHE A 126 -1.90 -2.35 2.75
N LYS A 127 -1.61 -2.56 1.46
CA LYS A 127 -2.58 -3.10 0.49
C LYS A 127 -3.08 -4.48 0.93
N PHE A 128 -2.20 -5.40 1.33
CA PHE A 128 -2.62 -6.72 1.84
C PHE A 128 -3.53 -6.61 3.08
N GLN A 129 -3.19 -5.73 4.03
CA GLN A 129 -4.01 -5.49 5.22
C GLN A 129 -5.39 -4.90 4.89
N GLN A 130 -5.49 -4.07 3.84
CA GLN A 130 -6.78 -3.55 3.39
C GLN A 130 -7.68 -4.64 2.82
N TYR A 131 -7.15 -5.55 2.00
CA TYR A 131 -7.93 -6.65 1.44
C TYR A 131 -8.36 -7.70 2.48
N GLN A 132 -7.59 -7.86 3.56
CA GLN A 132 -7.99 -8.71 4.69
C GLN A 132 -9.29 -8.23 5.36
N LEU A 133 -9.64 -6.95 5.24
CA LEU A 133 -10.94 -6.42 5.70
C LEU A 133 -12.09 -6.73 4.74
N GLN A 134 -11.80 -7.16 3.50
CA GLN A 134 -12.76 -7.40 2.42
C GLN A 134 -12.96 -8.91 2.13
N ASP A 135 -12.54 -9.78 3.06
CA ASP A 135 -12.61 -11.26 3.02
C ASP A 135 -11.77 -11.95 1.93
N GLU A 136 -11.52 -11.32 0.77
CA GLU A 136 -10.73 -11.90 -0.32
C GLU A 136 -9.64 -10.94 -0.84
N THR A 137 -8.40 -11.44 -0.91
CA THR A 137 -7.28 -10.73 -1.54
C THR A 137 -7.26 -10.97 -3.04
N ALA A 138 -7.13 -9.91 -3.83
CA ALA A 138 -7.06 -9.99 -5.28
C ALA A 138 -5.81 -10.77 -5.78
N ASP A 139 -6.00 -11.63 -6.78
CA ASP A 139 -4.93 -12.38 -7.44
C ASP A 139 -3.82 -11.48 -8.00
N SER A 140 -4.20 -10.30 -8.51
CA SER A 140 -3.27 -9.29 -9.04
C SER A 140 -2.22 -8.86 -8.02
N LEU A 141 -2.61 -8.73 -6.75
CA LEU A 141 -1.71 -8.29 -5.68
C LEU A 141 -0.66 -9.36 -5.35
N TYR A 142 -1.04 -10.64 -5.36
CA TYR A 142 -0.09 -11.74 -5.21
C TYR A 142 0.90 -11.80 -6.37
N LEU A 143 0.42 -11.63 -7.61
CA LEU A 143 1.28 -11.60 -8.80
C LEU A 143 2.24 -10.41 -8.78
N LEU A 144 1.76 -9.23 -8.39
CA LEU A 144 2.59 -8.04 -8.21
C LEU A 144 3.68 -8.29 -7.16
N ALA A 145 3.31 -8.78 -5.97
CA ALA A 145 4.27 -9.09 -4.91
C ALA A 145 5.33 -10.09 -5.39
N ALA A 146 4.93 -11.14 -6.11
CA ALA A 146 5.84 -12.10 -6.71
C ALA A 146 6.79 -11.47 -7.74
N GLN A 147 6.31 -10.53 -8.56
CA GLN A 147 7.16 -9.78 -9.50
C GLN A 147 8.15 -8.86 -8.77
N LEU A 148 7.73 -8.18 -7.69
CA LEU A 148 8.63 -7.32 -6.91
C LEU A 148 9.73 -8.13 -6.21
N ILE A 149 9.37 -9.27 -5.63
CA ILE A 149 10.32 -10.18 -4.96
C ILE A 149 11.28 -10.79 -5.99
N SER A 150 10.77 -11.27 -7.12
CA SER A 150 11.63 -11.92 -8.13
C SER A 150 12.63 -10.96 -8.79
N ASN A 151 12.34 -9.65 -8.82
CA ASN A 151 13.25 -8.61 -9.31
C ASN A 151 14.11 -7.97 -8.20
N ASN A 152 14.15 -8.55 -6.99
CA ASN A 152 14.91 -8.07 -5.83
C ASN A 152 14.55 -6.65 -5.34
N LEU A 153 13.34 -6.17 -5.65
CA LEU A 153 12.82 -4.89 -5.16
C LEU A 153 12.28 -4.99 -3.72
N MET A 154 11.99 -6.19 -3.25
CA MET A 154 11.48 -6.49 -1.91
C MET A 154 11.94 -7.88 -1.48
N GLU A 155 12.14 -8.10 -0.19
CA GLU A 155 12.39 -9.42 0.40
C GLU A 155 11.08 -10.00 0.96
N LEU A 156 10.90 -11.31 0.86
CA LEU A 156 9.69 -11.96 1.36
C LEU A 156 9.60 -11.84 2.88
N GLU A 157 10.74 -11.93 3.54
CA GLU A 157 10.93 -11.81 4.98
C GLU A 157 10.35 -10.51 5.54
N ASP A 158 10.51 -9.41 4.78
CA ASP A 158 9.97 -8.10 5.15
C ASP A 158 8.45 -8.01 4.96
N LEU A 159 7.91 -8.76 3.99
CA LEU A 159 6.48 -8.77 3.68
C LEU A 159 5.68 -9.66 4.64
N LEU A 160 6.27 -10.76 5.11
CA LEU A 160 5.60 -11.75 5.98
C LEU A 160 4.87 -11.16 7.20
N PRO A 161 5.41 -10.17 7.94
CA PRO A 161 4.71 -9.54 9.07
C PRO A 161 3.41 -8.82 8.68
N HIS A 162 3.23 -8.47 7.40
CA HIS A 162 2.04 -7.81 6.89
C HIS A 162 0.96 -8.78 6.37
N LEU A 163 1.31 -10.07 6.22
CA LEU A 163 0.39 -11.09 5.72
C LEU A 163 -0.38 -11.73 6.88
N TYR A 164 -1.65 -12.03 6.61
CA TYR A 164 -2.52 -12.77 7.52
C TYR A 164 -2.89 -14.12 6.88
N PRO A 165 -3.02 -15.22 7.66
CA PRO A 165 -2.76 -15.33 9.10
C PRO A 165 -1.31 -15.05 9.47
N LEU A 166 -1.06 -14.56 10.68
CA LEU A 166 0.32 -14.38 11.15
C LEU A 166 1.00 -15.74 11.29
N ILE A 167 2.33 -15.80 11.08
CA ILE A 167 3.11 -17.05 11.17
C ILE A 167 2.88 -17.80 12.49
N ALA A 168 2.72 -17.06 13.60
CA ALA A 168 2.43 -17.63 14.91
C ALA A 168 1.08 -18.39 14.95
N ASP A 169 0.09 -17.90 14.21
CA ASP A 169 -1.27 -18.46 14.18
C ASP A 169 -1.36 -19.70 13.30
N PHE A 170 -0.42 -19.89 12.36
CA PHE A 170 -0.37 -21.11 11.54
C PHE A 170 -0.22 -22.37 12.39
N GLY A 171 0.53 -22.33 13.49
CA GLY A 171 0.72 -23.51 14.35
C GLY A 171 -0.61 -23.99 14.98
N GLU A 172 -1.42 -23.06 15.47
CA GLU A 172 -2.72 -23.37 16.04
C GLU A 172 -3.77 -23.73 14.98
N ASN A 173 -3.78 -23.03 13.85
CA ASN A 173 -4.75 -23.28 12.79
C ASN A 173 -4.46 -24.59 12.05
N TYR A 174 -3.20 -24.92 11.77
CA TYR A 174 -2.82 -26.19 11.14
C TYR A 174 -3.16 -27.39 12.04
N THR A 175 -2.92 -27.27 13.36
CA THR A 175 -3.28 -28.35 14.30
C THR A 175 -4.80 -28.54 14.38
N LYS A 176 -5.57 -27.46 14.46
CA LYS A 176 -7.04 -27.48 14.40
C LYS A 176 -7.57 -28.06 13.09
N GLU A 177 -7.01 -27.69 11.93
CA GLU A 177 -7.39 -28.26 10.62
C GLU A 177 -7.06 -29.74 10.49
N VAL A 178 -5.87 -30.17 10.95
CA VAL A 178 -5.49 -31.58 10.95
C VAL A 178 -6.39 -32.41 11.87
N GLU A 179 -6.79 -31.87 13.03
CA GLU A 179 -7.75 -32.52 13.92
C GLU A 179 -9.17 -32.57 13.34
N ASN A 180 -9.64 -31.49 12.70
CA ASN A 180 -10.91 -31.45 11.98
C ASN A 180 -10.95 -32.43 10.79
N ALA A 181 -9.84 -32.55 10.05
CA ALA A 181 -9.71 -33.53 8.97
C ALA A 181 -9.68 -34.97 9.51
N ARG A 182 -9.08 -35.21 10.70
CA ARG A 182 -9.08 -36.52 11.37
C ARG A 182 -10.48 -36.90 11.90
N THR A 183 -11.21 -35.97 12.49
CA THR A 183 -12.57 -36.21 13.01
C THR A 183 -13.59 -36.38 11.87
N SER A 184 -13.46 -35.62 10.78
CA SER A 184 -14.29 -35.78 9.57
C SER A 184 -14.08 -37.14 8.90
N LYS A 185 -12.83 -37.63 8.84
CA LYS A 185 -12.54 -39.00 8.36
C LYS A 185 -13.12 -40.08 9.28
N LYS A 186 -13.09 -39.88 10.61
CA LYS A 186 -13.68 -40.82 11.58
C LYS A 186 -15.21 -40.91 11.44
N SER A 187 -15.89 -39.78 11.24
CA SER A 187 -17.35 -39.70 11.00
C SER A 187 -17.77 -40.43 9.71
N LEU A 188 -16.96 -40.34 8.66
CA LEU A 188 -17.18 -41.04 7.39
C LEU A 188 -17.02 -42.56 7.54
N THR A 189 -16.07 -43.03 8.35
CA THR A 189 -15.86 -44.47 8.61
C THR A 189 -16.90 -45.09 9.56
N THR A 190 -17.43 -44.33 10.52
CA THR A 190 -18.49 -44.83 11.42
C THR A 190 -19.85 -44.95 10.74
N SER A 191 -20.07 -44.21 9.64
CA SER A 191 -21.32 -44.26 8.89
C SER A 191 -21.41 -45.45 7.93
N THR A 192 -20.28 -46.04 7.54
CA THR A 192 -20.24 -47.25 6.68
C THR A 192 -20.33 -48.57 7.46
N ASP A 193 -20.12 -48.56 8.77
CA ASP A 193 -20.08 -49.79 9.59
C ASP A 193 -21.43 -50.14 10.25
N SER A 194 -22.43 -49.25 10.17
CA SER A 194 -23.79 -49.49 10.70
C SER A 194 -24.77 -50.08 9.67
N SER A 195 -24.40 -50.17 8.39
CA SER A 195 -25.24 -50.78 7.34
C SER A 195 -24.91 -52.25 7.02
N ALA A 196 -23.97 -52.88 7.73
CA ALA A 196 -23.49 -54.24 7.41
C ALA A 196 -23.99 -55.36 8.36
N LYS A 197 -24.94 -55.09 9.28
CA LYS A 197 -25.50 -56.10 10.19
C LYS A 197 -27.03 -56.11 10.26
N SER A 198 -27.70 -56.38 9.14
CA SER A 198 -28.93 -57.20 9.16
C SER A 198 -29.33 -57.56 7.73
N LYS A 199 -29.10 -58.81 7.33
CA LYS A 199 -29.96 -59.63 6.43
C LYS A 199 -29.19 -60.88 6.01
N ASP A 200 -28.96 -61.77 6.98
CA ASP A 200 -28.78 -63.19 6.73
C ASP A 200 -29.87 -63.91 7.52
N SER A 201 -31.02 -64.15 6.89
CA SER A 201 -31.95 -65.23 7.28
C SER A 201 -33.12 -65.34 6.30
N ASN A 202 -33.29 -66.56 5.76
CA ASN A 202 -34.38 -67.15 4.96
C ASN A 202 -34.31 -66.83 3.45
N ILE A 203 -33.83 -67.72 2.57
CA ILE A 203 -34.23 -69.11 2.23
C ILE A 203 -35.75 -69.26 2.02
N ILE A 204 -36.18 -69.22 0.76
CA ILE A 204 -36.76 -70.27 -0.12
C ILE A 204 -37.45 -69.55 -1.28
#